data_AF-D2DSN8-F1
#
_entry.id   AF-D2DSN8-F1
#
_cell.length_a   1.000
_cell.length_b   1.000
_cell.length_c   1.000
_cell.angle_alpha   90.00
_cell.angle_beta   90.00
_cell.angle_gamma   90.00
#
_symmetry.space_group_name_H-M   'P 1'
#
loop_
_entity.id
_entity.type
_entity.pdbx_description
1 polymer ?
#
loop_
_entity_poly.entity_id
_entity_poly.type
_entity_poly.pdbx_seq_one_letter_code
_entity_poly.pdbx_strand_id
1 'polypeptide(L)'
;MSRQGLRPADPKKVSGELFTLTYGSLVAQLLKDYENVDDVNRQLERMGYNIDMRLIEDFLARANPGRCYDLRDTADKIQQAFKLYLGVSPSIGSWNPGGDEFSVVLETNPLAEFVELPDHCLGLRY
;
A
#
# COMPACT_ATOMS: atom_id res chain seq x y z
N MET A 1 3.93 -16.18 -35.14
CA MET A 1 3.34 -15.08 -34.35
C MET A 1 4.43 -14.50 -33.46
N SER A 2 4.91 -13.31 -33.78
CA SER A 2 5.97 -12.62 -33.04
C SER A 2 5.45 -12.22 -31.67
N ARG A 3 6.07 -12.76 -30.60
CA ARG A 3 5.95 -12.20 -29.26
C ARG A 3 6.50 -10.78 -29.32
N GLN A 4 5.63 -9.78 -29.40
CA GLN A 4 6.02 -8.41 -29.07
C GLN A 4 6.49 -8.46 -27.61
N GLY A 5 7.80 -8.27 -27.40
CA GLY A 5 8.31 -8.00 -26.08
C GLY A 5 7.62 -6.74 -25.57
N LEU A 6 6.80 -6.90 -24.53
CA LEU A 6 6.34 -5.79 -23.71
C LEU A 6 7.61 -5.08 -23.23
N ARG A 7 7.93 -3.93 -23.84
CA ARG A 7 8.90 -3.01 -23.25
C ARG A 7 8.36 -2.70 -21.86
N PRO A 8 9.12 -2.94 -20.76
CA PRO A 8 8.70 -2.42 -19.48
C PRO A 8 8.63 -0.91 -19.68
N ALA A 9 7.42 -0.35 -19.61
CA ALA A 9 7.28 1.07 -19.45
C ALA A 9 7.98 1.36 -18.13
N ASP A 10 9.16 2.00 -18.19
CA ASP A 10 9.79 2.55 -16.99
C ASP A 10 8.74 3.51 -16.42
N PRO A 11 8.08 3.18 -15.28
CA PRO A 11 7.23 4.18 -14.66
C PRO A 11 8.15 5.35 -14.38
N LYS A 12 7.77 6.54 -14.85
CA LYS A 12 8.48 7.75 -14.47
C LYS A 12 8.50 7.75 -12.95
N LYS A 13 9.69 7.57 -12.35
CA LYS A 13 9.84 7.65 -10.90
C LYS A 13 9.53 9.09 -10.52
N VAL A 14 8.39 9.28 -9.89
CA VAL A 14 7.97 10.57 -9.34
C VAL A 14 8.41 10.61 -7.87
N SER A 15 8.71 11.81 -7.35
CA SER A 15 9.03 11.98 -5.93
C SER A 15 7.88 11.45 -5.06
N GLY A 16 8.22 10.74 -3.99
CA GLY A 16 7.25 10.26 -3.00
C GLY A 16 6.49 11.40 -2.35
N GLU A 17 7.11 12.56 -2.18
CA GLU A 17 6.49 13.75 -1.57
C GLU A 17 5.20 14.20 -2.27
N LEU A 18 5.17 14.14 -3.61
CA LEU A 18 3.95 14.51 -4.34
C LEU A 18 2.81 13.54 -4.01
N PHE A 19 3.13 12.26 -3.87
CA PHE A 19 2.16 11.24 -3.51
C PHE A 19 1.69 11.39 -2.06
N THR A 20 2.59 11.64 -1.10
CA THR A 20 2.24 11.83 0.32
C THR A 20 1.35 13.06 0.53
N LEU A 21 1.65 14.19 -0.13
CA LEU A 21 0.83 15.40 -0.07
C LEU A 21 -0.54 15.21 -0.75
N THR A 22 -0.59 14.42 -1.83
CA THR A 22 -1.85 14.08 -2.48
C THR A 22 -2.73 13.22 -1.58
N TYR A 23 -2.15 12.20 -0.93
CA TYR A 23 -2.84 11.37 0.05
C TYR A 23 -3.31 12.19 1.26
N GLY A 24 -2.47 13.09 1.79
CA GLY A 24 -2.86 13.99 2.88
C GLY A 24 -4.01 14.92 2.49
N SER A 25 -4.03 15.41 1.26
CA SER A 25 -5.13 16.23 0.73
C SER A 25 -6.44 15.43 0.63
N LEU A 26 -6.37 14.17 0.21
CA LEU A 26 -7.51 13.25 0.18
C LEU A 26 -8.06 13.01 1.59
N VAL A 27 -7.19 12.67 2.55
CA VAL A 27 -7.59 12.43 3.95
C VAL A 27 -8.19 13.69 4.57
N ALA A 28 -7.59 14.86 4.33
CA ALA A 28 -8.11 16.14 4.82
C ALA A 28 -9.48 16.47 4.23
N GLN A 29 -9.74 16.10 2.97
CA GLN A 29 -11.06 16.25 2.36
C GLN A 29 -12.08 15.30 3.00
N LEU A 30 -11.72 14.03 3.22
CA LEU A 30 -12.60 13.07 3.88
C LEU A 30 -12.96 13.47 5.32
N LEU A 31 -12.00 13.99 6.08
CA LEU A 31 -12.27 14.50 7.43
C LEU A 31 -13.29 15.64 7.44
N LYS A 32 -13.26 16.53 6.43
CA LYS A 32 -14.25 17.60 6.27
C LYS A 32 -15.62 17.07 5.84
N ASP A 33 -15.66 16.06 4.99
CA ASP A 33 -16.91 15.54 4.43
C ASP A 33 -17.68 14.65 5.42
N TYR A 34 -16.97 13.88 6.25
CA TYR A 34 -17.59 12.92 7.18
C TYR A 34 -17.71 13.44 8.61
N GLU A 35 -16.82 14.34 9.05
CA GLU A 35 -16.75 14.83 10.45
C GLU A 35 -16.67 13.71 11.52
N ASN A 36 -16.40 12.47 11.10
CA ASN A 36 -16.33 11.27 11.94
C ASN A 36 -15.15 10.39 11.51
N VAL A 37 -14.25 10.11 12.43
CA VAL A 37 -13.00 9.38 12.18
C VAL A 37 -13.24 7.92 11.76
N ASP A 38 -14.24 7.25 12.33
CA ASP A 38 -14.55 5.86 11.97
C ASP A 38 -15.06 5.75 10.54
N ASP A 39 -15.87 6.72 10.09
CA ASP A 39 -16.35 6.74 8.71
C ASP A 39 -15.25 7.08 7.71
N VAL A 40 -14.30 7.95 8.09
CA VAL A 40 -13.08 8.21 7.29
C VAL A 40 -12.25 6.93 7.17
N ASN A 41 -12.01 6.21 8.27
CA ASN A 41 -11.29 4.94 8.25
C ASN A 41 -11.94 3.91 7.30
N ARG A 42 -13.28 3.77 7.36
CA ARG A 42 -14.03 2.88 6.46
C ARG A 42 -13.90 3.31 4.99
N GLN A 43 -13.89 4.61 4.72
CA GLN A 43 -13.70 5.09 3.35
C GLN A 43 -12.30 4.86 2.82
N LEU A 44 -11.27 5.12 3.63
CA LEU A 44 -9.89 4.84 3.25
C LEU A 44 -9.70 3.35 2.93
N GLU A 45 -10.24 2.46 3.75
CA GLU A 45 -10.24 1.01 3.50
C GLU A 45 -10.96 0.65 2.20
N ARG A 46 -12.15 1.22 1.96
CA ARG A 46 -12.90 0.99 0.71
C ARG A 46 -12.15 1.49 -0.52
N MET A 47 -11.52 2.66 -0.45
CA MET A 47 -10.71 3.19 -1.54
C MET A 47 -9.50 2.30 -1.79
N GLY A 48 -8.79 1.88 -0.73
CA GLY A 48 -7.67 0.95 -0.79
C GLY A 48 -8.04 -0.36 -1.48
N TYR A 49 -9.12 -1.01 -1.06
CA TYR A 49 -9.62 -2.25 -1.70
C TYR A 49 -9.86 -2.09 -3.20
N ASN A 50 -10.49 -0.99 -3.62
CA ASN A 50 -10.76 -0.73 -5.04
C ASN A 50 -9.48 -0.43 -5.85
N ILE A 51 -8.48 0.20 -5.22
CA ILE A 51 -7.16 0.44 -5.81
C ILE A 51 -6.44 -0.90 -5.96
N ASP A 52 -6.39 -1.71 -4.91
CA ASP A 52 -5.67 -2.99 -4.88
C ASP A 52 -6.19 -3.97 -5.94
N MET A 53 -7.51 -4.04 -6.12
CA MET A 53 -8.16 -4.85 -7.16
C MET A 53 -7.70 -4.50 -8.58
N ARG A 54 -7.20 -3.28 -8.81
CA ARG A 54 -6.63 -2.84 -10.10
C ARG A 54 -5.11 -2.95 -10.09
N LEU A 55 -4.48 -2.65 -8.96
CA LEU A 55 -3.04 -2.65 -8.78
C LEU A 55 -2.44 -4.06 -8.96
N ILE A 56 -3.19 -5.10 -8.58
CA ILE A 56 -2.74 -6.48 -8.70
C ILE A 56 -2.39 -6.87 -10.15
N GLU A 57 -3.10 -6.35 -11.15
CA GLU A 57 -2.80 -6.63 -12.55
C GLU A 57 -1.45 -6.04 -12.98
N ASP A 58 -1.15 -4.80 -12.54
CA ASP A 58 0.14 -4.16 -12.76
C ASP A 58 1.27 -4.93 -12.07
N PHE A 59 1.03 -5.39 -10.84
CA PHE A 59 2.02 -6.14 -10.07
C PHE A 59 2.38 -7.46 -10.74
N LEU A 60 1.36 -8.23 -11.16
CA LEU A 60 1.55 -9.49 -11.86
C LEU A 60 2.29 -9.29 -13.20
N ALA A 61 2.00 -8.21 -13.91
CA ALA A 61 2.64 -7.91 -15.19
C ALA A 61 4.10 -7.47 -15.05
N ARG A 62 4.43 -6.69 -14.00
CA ARG A 62 5.75 -6.04 -13.86
C ARG A 62 6.72 -6.81 -12.97
N ALA A 63 6.26 -7.33 -11.83
CA ALA A 63 7.11 -8.10 -10.93
C ALA A 63 7.27 -9.56 -11.38
N ASN A 64 6.34 -10.06 -12.20
CA ASN A 64 6.27 -11.47 -12.63
C ASN A 64 6.54 -12.46 -11.46
N PRO A 65 5.80 -12.35 -10.34
CA PRO A 65 6.14 -13.03 -9.09
C PRO A 65 5.88 -14.55 -9.10
N GLY A 66 5.36 -15.10 -10.20
CA GLY A 66 4.85 -16.47 -10.26
C GLY A 66 3.61 -16.68 -9.38
N ARG A 67 3.09 -17.90 -9.36
CA ARG A 67 1.95 -18.27 -8.47
C ARG A 67 2.42 -18.39 -7.01
N CYS A 68 1.56 -18.03 -6.06
CA CYS A 68 1.79 -18.30 -4.64
C CYS A 68 1.18 -19.67 -4.31
N TYR A 69 1.80 -20.43 -3.40
CA TYR A 69 1.26 -21.71 -2.94
C TYR A 69 0.88 -21.70 -1.46
N ASP A 70 1.47 -20.79 -0.67
CA ASP A 70 1.13 -20.60 0.73
C ASP A 70 1.19 -19.12 1.15
N LEU A 71 0.92 -18.86 2.43
CA LEU A 71 0.92 -17.51 2.97
C LEU A 71 2.32 -16.92 3.09
N ARG A 72 3.36 -17.75 3.22
CA ARG A 72 4.76 -17.29 3.28
C ARG A 72 5.20 -16.74 1.93
N ASP A 73 4.92 -17.48 0.85
CA ASP A 73 5.10 -17.01 -0.53
C ASP A 73 4.36 -15.68 -0.77
N THR A 74 3.17 -15.55 -0.17
CA THR A 74 2.34 -14.34 -0.30
C THR A 74 2.97 -13.17 0.44
N ALA A 75 3.50 -13.39 1.66
CA ALA A 75 4.17 -12.36 2.44
C ALA A 75 5.44 -11.83 1.75
N ASP A 76 6.24 -12.71 1.14
CA ASP A 76 7.43 -12.31 0.38
C ASP A 76 7.07 -11.44 -0.84
N LYS A 77 5.96 -11.75 -1.51
CA LYS A 77 5.47 -10.96 -2.65
C LYS A 77 4.86 -9.63 -2.22
N ILE A 78 4.21 -9.58 -1.06
CA ILE A 78 3.76 -8.32 -0.45
C ILE A 78 4.98 -7.43 -0.19
N GLN A 79 6.06 -7.97 0.40
CA GLN A 79 7.30 -7.21 0.60
C GLN A 79 7.87 -6.65 -0.71
N GLN A 80 7.85 -7.42 -1.80
CA GLN A 80 8.25 -6.95 -3.14
C GLN A 80 7.33 -5.84 -3.68
N ALA A 81 6.01 -5.95 -3.46
CA ALA A 81 5.04 -4.94 -3.88
C ALA A 81 5.27 -3.60 -3.15
N PHE A 82 5.55 -3.62 -1.85
CA PHE A 82 5.93 -2.42 -1.10
C PHE A 82 7.15 -1.73 -1.72
N LYS A 83 8.15 -2.51 -2.14
CA LYS A 83 9.34 -1.95 -2.78
C LYS A 83 9.03 -1.34 -4.15
N LEU A 84 8.13 -1.98 -4.91
CA LEU A 84 7.75 -1.53 -6.25
C LEU A 84 6.91 -0.26 -6.24
N TYR A 85 5.95 -0.15 -5.30
CA TYR A 85 4.95 0.91 -5.30
C TYR A 85 5.24 2.05 -4.33
N LEU A 86 5.83 1.76 -3.17
CA LEU A 86 6.12 2.74 -2.13
C LEU A 86 7.63 2.97 -1.93
N GLY A 87 8.49 2.20 -2.59
CA GLY A 87 9.94 2.34 -2.48
C GLY A 87 10.54 1.82 -1.17
N VAL A 88 9.71 1.32 -0.25
CA VAL A 88 10.09 0.81 1.08
C VAL A 88 10.19 -0.70 1.11
N SER A 89 11.01 -1.23 2.02
CA SER A 89 11.19 -2.68 2.21
C SER A 89 10.80 -3.04 3.65
N PRO A 90 9.52 -3.38 3.92
CA PRO A 90 9.10 -3.75 5.28
C PRO A 90 9.72 -5.07 5.70
N SER A 91 9.82 -5.30 7.01
CA SER A 91 10.18 -6.62 7.54
C SER A 91 8.94 -7.50 7.69
N ILE A 92 9.08 -8.78 7.35
CA ILE A 92 8.05 -9.80 7.51
C ILE A 92 8.43 -10.67 8.72
N GLY A 93 7.51 -10.85 9.66
CA GLY A 93 7.81 -11.59 10.88
C GLY A 93 6.57 -11.93 11.71
N SER A 94 6.80 -12.27 12.98
CA SER A 94 5.75 -12.59 13.95
C SER A 94 4.75 -13.65 13.46
N TRP A 95 5.27 -14.67 12.77
CA TRP A 95 4.46 -15.79 12.32
C TRP A 95 3.85 -16.52 13.51
N ASN A 96 2.54 -16.73 13.46
CA ASN A 96 1.91 -17.60 14.43
C ASN A 96 2.29 -19.08 14.17
N PRO A 97 2.11 -19.99 15.14
CA PRO A 97 2.44 -21.40 14.96
C PRO A 97 1.67 -22.09 13.81
N GLY A 98 0.48 -21.58 13.49
CA GLY A 98 -0.35 -22.07 12.39
C GLY A 98 0.16 -21.70 11.00
N GLY A 99 0.99 -20.65 10.89
CA GLY A 99 1.49 -20.14 9.62
C GLY A 99 0.43 -19.40 8.79
N ASP A 100 -0.70 -19.04 9.39
CA ASP A 100 -1.83 -18.33 8.78
C ASP A 100 -1.92 -16.85 9.21
N GLU A 101 -1.02 -16.39 10.07
CA GLU A 101 -0.87 -14.98 10.44
C GLU A 101 0.60 -14.57 10.45
N PHE A 102 0.87 -13.34 10.02
CA PHE A 102 2.18 -12.69 10.06
C PHE A 102 2.02 -11.18 10.20
N SER A 103 3.11 -10.50 10.52
CA SER A 103 3.18 -9.03 10.59
C SER A 103 4.03 -8.47 9.46
N VAL A 104 3.58 -7.35 8.89
CA VAL A 104 4.36 -6.47 8.01
C VAL A 104 4.75 -5.25 8.82
N VAL A 105 6.04 -5.09 9.09
CA VAL A 105 6.53 -4.01 9.96
C VAL A 105 7.33 -3.00 9.14
N LEU A 106 6.85 -1.76 9.16
CA LEU A 106 7.50 -0.59 8.58
C LEU A 106 8.26 0.15 9.69
N GLU A 107 9.55 0.42 9.49
CA GLU A 107 10.32 1.27 10.41
C GLU A 107 9.83 2.72 10.35
N THR A 108 9.48 3.19 9.15
CA THR A 108 8.90 4.50 8.90
C THR A 108 7.71 4.37 7.94
N ASN A 109 6.62 5.08 8.22
CA ASN A 109 5.47 5.15 7.32
C ASN A 109 5.73 6.24 6.26
N PRO A 110 5.95 5.89 4.97
CA PRO A 110 6.23 6.90 3.95
C PRO A 110 5.06 7.86 3.74
N LEU A 111 3.83 7.47 4.04
CA LEU A 111 2.65 8.33 3.88
C LEU A 111 2.57 9.44 4.93
N ALA A 112 3.20 9.24 6.09
CA ALA A 112 3.06 10.10 7.27
C ALA A 112 4.21 11.12 7.43
N GLU A 113 5.11 11.26 6.46
CA GLU A 113 6.33 12.08 6.57
C GLU A 113 6.06 13.57 6.90
N PHE A 114 4.94 14.12 6.43
CA PHE A 114 4.56 15.53 6.63
C PHE A 114 3.25 15.69 7.40
N VAL A 115 2.92 14.72 8.25
CA VAL A 115 1.58 14.60 8.84
C VAL A 115 1.67 14.73 10.35
N GLU A 116 0.88 15.67 10.87
CA GLU A 116 0.63 15.81 12.29
C GLU A 116 -0.88 15.69 12.52
N LEU A 117 -1.28 14.75 13.37
CA LEU A 117 -2.69 14.53 13.69
C LEU A 117 -3.08 15.35 14.93
N PRO A 118 -4.17 16.13 14.87
CA PRO A 118 -4.75 16.75 16.05
C PRO A 118 -5.27 15.72 17.07
N ASP A 119 -5.36 16.11 18.35
CA ASP A 119 -5.83 15.22 19.44
C ASP A 119 -7.22 14.61 19.19
N HIS A 120 -8.12 15.35 18.53
CA HIS A 120 -9.46 14.86 18.20
C HIS A 120 -9.46 13.81 17.06
N CYS A 121 -8.34 13.64 16.36
CA CYS A 121 -8.16 12.68 15.27
C CYS A 121 -7.31 11.47 15.66
N LEU A 122 -7.00 11.24 16.95
CA LEU A 122 -6.13 10.13 17.37
C LEU A 122 -6.64 8.73 17.01
N GLY A 123 -7.94 8.57 16.73
CA GLY A 123 -8.52 7.33 16.22
C GLY A 123 -8.32 7.09 14.72
N LEU A 124 -7.75 8.04 13.99
CA LEU A 124 -7.56 7.97 12.55
C LEU A 124 -6.42 7.02 12.22
N ARG A 125 -6.70 6.04 11.34
CA ARG A 125 -5.72 5.12 10.78
C ARG A 125 -5.16 5.73 9.50
N TYR A 126 -4.28 6.73 9.67
CA TYR A 126 -3.69 7.48 8.57
C TYR A 126 -2.79 6.62 7.68
#